data_AF-A0A3M0YP16-F1
#
_entry.id   AF-A0A3M0YP16-F1
#
_cell.length_a   1.000
_cell.length_b   1.000
_cell.length_c   1.000
_cell.angle_alpha   90.00
_cell.angle_beta   90.00
_cell.angle_gamma   90.00
#
_symmetry.space_group_name_H-M   'P 1'
#
loop_
_entity.id
_entity.type
_entity.pdbx_description
1 polymer ?
#
loop_
_entity_poly.entity_id
_entity_poly.type
_entity_poly.pdbx_seq_one_letter_code
_entity_poly.pdbx_strand_id
1 'polypeptide(L)'
;KAALRQKVAQWQRTLDAHGLTDLGVAQPGWDNGRVRAALALSWLPAKVGWLFHYLPFRLGKYVSDTQVVRPEFKLSVALGVALGATLVWYLIWIVAVGLLFGLTAILWLLVLGALTGLAAVWRADLASWYRQARAFRSLAQGQQEALLAQRKALLDYFFHRGADEVLPQN
;
A
#
# COMPACT_ATOMS: atom_id res chain seq x y z
N LYS A 1 -5.20 -2.83 29.46
CA LYS A 1 -4.17 -2.37 28.46
C LYS A 1 -3.01 -3.35 28.20
N ALA A 2 -2.31 -3.89 29.21
CA ALA A 2 -1.15 -4.79 29.00
C ALA A 2 -1.52 -6.13 28.33
N ALA A 3 -2.66 -6.72 28.72
CA ALA A 3 -3.18 -7.96 28.12
C ALA A 3 -3.49 -7.82 26.62
N LEU A 4 -4.08 -6.69 26.19
CA LEU A 4 -4.32 -6.40 24.78
C LEU A 4 -3.00 -6.36 23.99
N ARG A 5 -2.00 -5.64 24.50
CA ARG A 5 -0.68 -5.54 23.86
C ARG A 5 -0.03 -6.92 23.70
N GLN A 6 -0.16 -7.77 24.71
CA GLN A 6 0.35 -9.14 24.63
C GLN A 6 -0.38 -9.97 23.56
N LYS A 7 -1.71 -9.88 23.48
CA LYS A 7 -2.50 -10.56 22.43
C LYS A 7 -2.14 -10.08 21.03
N VAL A 8 -1.99 -8.76 20.83
CA VAL A 8 -1.56 -8.18 19.55
C VAL A 8 -0.13 -8.63 19.19
N ALA A 9 0.79 -8.62 20.14
CA ALA A 9 2.16 -9.09 19.91
C ALA A 9 2.20 -10.58 19.57
N GLN A 10 1.38 -11.41 20.23
CA GLN A 10 1.26 -12.82 19.90
C GLN A 10 0.68 -13.02 18.50
N TRP A 11 -0.38 -12.29 18.15
CA TRP A 11 -0.97 -12.30 16.81
C TRP A 11 0.06 -11.95 15.73
N GLN A 12 0.82 -10.87 15.94
CA GLN A 12 1.83 -10.43 14.99
C GLN A 12 2.92 -11.51 14.80
N ARG A 13 3.40 -12.14 15.88
CA ARG A 13 4.35 -13.26 15.77
C ARG A 13 3.79 -14.44 15.00
N THR A 14 2.51 -14.78 15.21
CA THR A 14 1.85 -15.88 14.48
C THR A 14 1.79 -15.58 12.99
N LEU A 15 1.42 -14.35 12.61
CA LEU A 15 1.41 -13.89 11.23
C LEU A 15 2.81 -13.90 10.61
N ASP A 16 3.80 -13.35 11.32
CA ASP A 16 5.19 -13.28 10.86
C ASP A 16 5.77 -14.69 10.62
N ALA A 17 5.44 -15.66 11.49
CA ALA A 17 5.86 -17.05 11.33
C ALA A 17 5.32 -17.71 10.04
N HIS A 18 4.22 -17.20 9.49
CA HIS A 18 3.63 -17.66 8.24
C HIS A 18 3.92 -16.72 7.05
N GLY A 19 4.70 -15.66 7.27
CA GLY A 19 4.98 -14.63 6.26
C GLY A 19 3.72 -13.85 5.83
N LEU A 20 2.72 -13.77 6.70
CA LEU A 20 1.43 -13.13 6.43
C LEU A 20 1.33 -11.76 7.09
N THR A 21 0.37 -10.97 6.61
CA THR A 21 -0.12 -9.77 7.28
C THR A 21 -1.57 -9.95 7.69
N ASP A 22 -2.07 -9.11 8.62
CA ASP A 22 -3.50 -9.14 9.02
C ASP A 22 -4.41 -9.01 7.80
N LEU A 23 -3.99 -8.22 6.80
CA LEU A 23 -4.72 -7.97 5.57
C LEU A 23 -4.94 -9.26 4.76
N GLY A 24 -3.96 -10.17 4.74
CA GLY A 24 -4.07 -11.47 4.07
C GLY A 24 -5.13 -12.39 4.70
N VAL A 25 -5.23 -12.38 6.04
CA VAL A 25 -6.24 -13.14 6.79
C VAL A 25 -7.62 -12.48 6.71
N ALA A 26 -7.66 -11.14 6.74
CA ALA A 26 -8.89 -10.36 6.73
C ALA A 26 -9.63 -10.45 5.39
N GLN A 27 -8.90 -10.60 4.27
CA GLN A 27 -9.47 -10.50 2.93
C GLN A 27 -8.98 -11.65 2.02
N PRO A 28 -9.31 -12.92 2.33
CA PRO A 28 -8.89 -14.08 1.53
C PRO A 28 -9.47 -14.07 0.11
N GLY A 29 -10.55 -13.30 -0.13
CA GLY A 29 -11.23 -13.18 -1.42
C GLY A 29 -10.42 -12.50 -2.52
N TRP A 30 -9.27 -11.86 -2.23
CA TRP A 30 -8.45 -11.21 -3.26
C TRP A 30 -7.68 -12.18 -4.16
N ASP A 31 -7.52 -13.45 -3.76
CA ASP A 31 -6.98 -14.48 -4.67
C ASP A 31 -8.09 -15.03 -5.57
N ASN A 32 -8.43 -14.27 -6.61
CA ASN A 32 -9.43 -14.66 -7.60
C ASN A 32 -9.01 -14.30 -9.04
N GLY A 33 -9.70 -14.89 -10.01
CA GLY A 33 -9.39 -14.70 -11.43
C GLY A 33 -9.53 -13.26 -11.93
N ARG A 34 -10.46 -12.47 -11.36
CA ARG A 34 -10.66 -11.05 -11.73
C ARG A 34 -9.47 -10.20 -11.31
N VAL A 35 -8.95 -10.43 -10.10
CA VAL A 35 -7.75 -9.77 -9.59
C VAL A 35 -6.52 -10.13 -10.42
N ARG A 36 -6.36 -11.40 -10.80
CA ARG A 36 -5.29 -11.82 -11.71
C ARG A 36 -5.39 -11.13 -13.08
N ALA A 37 -6.59 -11.01 -13.65
CA ALA A 37 -6.79 -10.31 -14.93
C ALA A 37 -6.48 -8.81 -14.80
N ALA A 38 -6.93 -8.17 -13.73
CA ALA A 38 -6.58 -6.77 -13.41
C ALA A 38 -5.05 -6.56 -13.26
N LEU A 39 -4.36 -7.51 -12.62
CA LEU A 39 -2.90 -7.55 -12.54
C LEU A 39 -2.21 -7.92 -13.87
N ALA A 40 -2.90 -8.47 -14.86
CA ALA A 40 -2.32 -8.61 -16.19
C ALA A 40 -2.48 -7.30 -16.98
N LEU A 41 -3.69 -6.76 -17.03
CA LEU A 41 -4.04 -5.58 -17.81
C LEU A 41 -3.31 -4.31 -17.36
N SER A 42 -3.12 -4.13 -16.04
CA SER A 42 -2.44 -2.95 -15.50
C SER A 42 -0.91 -3.02 -15.62
N TRP A 43 -0.32 -4.11 -16.11
CA TRP A 43 1.14 -4.28 -16.07
C TRP A 43 1.88 -3.23 -16.90
N LEU A 44 1.44 -3.01 -18.14
CA LEU A 44 2.03 -2.01 -19.03
C LEU A 44 1.84 -0.58 -18.49
N PRO A 45 0.60 -0.11 -18.21
CA PRO A 45 0.38 1.24 -17.67
C PRO A 45 1.14 1.49 -16.36
N ALA A 46 1.17 0.51 -15.46
CA ALA A 46 1.88 0.64 -14.19
C ALA A 46 3.39 0.71 -14.37
N LYS A 47 3.96 -0.04 -15.31
CA LYS A 47 5.41 0.04 -15.60
C LYS A 47 5.79 1.40 -16.15
N VAL A 48 5.01 1.93 -17.09
CA VAL A 48 5.22 3.28 -17.63
C VAL A 48 5.11 4.31 -16.52
N GLY A 49 4.06 4.22 -15.68
CA GLY A 49 3.86 5.14 -14.57
C GLY A 49 4.97 5.07 -13.53
N TRP A 50 5.43 3.86 -13.19
CA TRP A 50 6.54 3.66 -12.27
C TRP A 50 7.83 4.27 -12.81
N LEU A 51 8.14 4.06 -14.09
CA LEU A 51 9.33 4.63 -14.71
C LEU A 51 9.23 6.17 -14.79
N PHE A 52 8.08 6.68 -15.21
CA PHE A 52 7.86 8.12 -15.38
C PHE A 52 7.93 8.87 -14.04
N HIS A 53 7.41 8.29 -12.95
CA HIS A 53 7.43 8.93 -11.63
C HIS A 53 8.59 8.47 -10.75
N TYR A 54 9.50 7.61 -11.26
CA TYR A 54 10.59 7.03 -10.48
C TYR A 54 11.46 8.11 -9.84
N LEU A 55 11.87 9.10 -10.61
CA LEU A 55 12.78 10.16 -10.16
C LEU A 55 12.16 11.03 -9.05
N PRO A 56 10.96 11.62 -9.22
CA PRO A 56 10.31 12.37 -8.15
C PRO A 56 10.15 11.58 -6.84
N PHE A 57 9.68 10.33 -6.92
CA PHE A 57 9.50 9.49 -5.73
C PHE A 57 10.83 9.12 -5.07
N ARG A 58 11.86 8.82 -5.88
CA ARG A 58 13.19 8.51 -5.36
C ARG A 58 13.82 9.69 -4.65
N LEU A 59 13.65 10.90 -5.19
CA LEU A 59 14.10 12.14 -4.56
C LEU A 59 13.37 12.38 -3.23
N GLY A 60 12.04 12.23 -3.20
CA GLY A 60 11.27 12.35 -1.96
C GLY A 60 11.75 11.39 -0.88
N LYS A 61 11.94 10.12 -1.24
CA LYS A 61 12.49 9.11 -0.33
C LYS A 61 13.91 9.43 0.15
N TYR A 62 14.78 9.86 -0.76
CA TYR A 62 16.15 10.24 -0.42
C TYR A 62 16.17 11.40 0.59
N VAL A 63 15.37 12.44 0.37
CA VAL A 63 15.30 13.58 1.29
C VAL A 63 14.72 13.16 2.64
N SER A 64 13.66 12.34 2.66
CA SER A 64 13.11 11.85 3.93
C SER A 64 14.09 10.98 4.71
N ASP A 65 14.88 10.16 4.02
CA ASP A 65 15.81 9.25 4.68
C ASP A 65 17.06 9.98 5.21
N THR A 66 17.47 11.08 4.57
CA THR A 66 18.68 11.84 4.93
C THR A 66 18.42 13.03 5.84
N GLN A 67 17.28 13.70 5.72
CA GLN A 67 16.98 14.96 6.43
C GLN A 67 16.02 14.79 7.61
N VAL A 68 15.30 13.67 7.71
CA VAL A 68 14.27 13.47 8.73
C VAL A 68 14.67 12.38 9.71
N VAL A 69 14.99 12.80 10.94
CA VAL A 69 15.38 11.88 12.02
C VAL A 69 14.17 11.11 12.58
N ARG A 70 13.04 11.81 12.74
CA ARG A 70 11.83 11.25 13.36
C ARG A 70 11.05 10.37 12.38
N PRO A 71 10.83 9.08 12.66
CA PRO A 71 10.19 8.15 11.73
C PRO A 71 8.75 8.55 11.38
N GLU A 72 8.03 9.17 12.33
CA GLU A 72 6.65 9.67 12.14
C GLU A 72 6.52 10.74 11.05
N PHE A 73 7.57 11.52 10.79
CA PHE A 73 7.55 12.56 9.75
C PHE A 73 8.15 12.12 8.42
N LYS A 74 8.82 10.96 8.36
CA LYS A 74 9.50 10.50 7.13
C LYS A 74 8.53 10.38 5.96
N LEU A 75 7.37 9.78 6.18
CA LEU A 75 6.39 9.59 5.11
C LEU A 75 5.84 10.93 4.62
N SER A 76 5.44 11.83 5.53
CA SER A 76 4.89 13.13 5.16
C SER A 76 5.89 13.99 4.40
N VAL A 77 7.16 14.00 4.83
CA VAL A 77 8.23 14.72 4.12
C VAL A 77 8.52 14.07 2.78
N ALA A 78 8.59 12.74 2.70
CA ALA A 78 8.80 12.02 1.43
C ALA A 78 7.71 12.39 0.41
N LEU A 79 6.45 12.41 0.83
CA LEU A 79 5.32 12.78 -0.01
C LEU A 79 5.36 14.25 -0.43
N GLY A 80 5.64 15.17 0.49
CA GLY A 80 5.74 16.60 0.19
C GLY A 80 6.84 16.90 -0.83
N VAL A 81 8.02 16.32 -0.64
CA VAL A 81 9.16 16.48 -1.57
C VAL A 81 8.87 15.79 -2.90
N ALA A 82 8.31 14.57 -2.90
CA ALA A 82 7.95 13.87 -4.12
C ALA A 82 6.91 14.64 -4.94
N LEU A 83 5.92 15.27 -4.28
CA LEU A 83 4.91 16.10 -4.93
C LEU A 83 5.55 17.33 -5.58
N GLY A 84 6.38 18.08 -4.84
CA GLY A 84 7.12 19.23 -5.38
C GLY A 84 8.01 18.84 -6.56
N ALA A 85 8.76 17.74 -6.43
CA ALA A 85 9.60 17.20 -7.49
C ALA A 85 8.78 16.75 -8.70
N THR A 86 7.58 16.20 -8.48
CA THR A 86 6.67 15.79 -9.56
C THR A 86 6.20 17.02 -10.35
N LEU A 87 5.86 18.13 -9.70
CA LEU A 87 5.47 19.36 -10.39
C LEU A 87 6.59 19.87 -11.32
N VAL A 88 7.83 19.95 -10.79
CA VAL A 88 9.01 20.34 -11.60
C VAL A 88 9.23 19.36 -12.75
N TRP A 89 9.11 18.06 -12.48
CA TRP A 89 9.26 17.00 -13.48
C TRP A 89 8.23 17.11 -14.62
N TYR A 90 6.97 17.39 -14.30
CA TYR A 90 5.94 17.62 -15.31
C TYR A 90 6.24 18.88 -16.14
N LEU A 91 6.71 19.97 -15.54
CA LEU A 91 7.10 21.17 -16.29
C LEU A 91 8.20 20.87 -17.32
N ILE A 92 9.22 20.08 -16.94
CA ILE A 92 10.28 19.63 -17.85
C ILE A 92 9.68 18.86 -19.03
N TRP A 93 8.79 17.89 -18.77
CA TRP A 93 8.16 17.12 -19.83
C TRP A 93 7.19 17.93 -20.69
N ILE A 94 6.47 18.89 -20.12
CA ILE A 94 5.58 19.80 -20.88
C ILE A 94 6.40 20.60 -21.88
N VAL A 95 7.53 21.17 -21.46
CA VAL A 95 8.43 21.91 -22.36
C VAL A 95 9.01 20.98 -23.42
N ALA A 96 9.56 19.83 -23.02
CA ALA A 96 10.17 18.88 -23.96
C ALA A 96 9.16 18.36 -25.00
N VAL A 97 7.98 17.92 -24.57
CA VAL A 97 6.93 17.39 -25.45
C VAL A 97 6.32 18.50 -26.30
N GLY A 98 6.09 19.68 -25.73
CA GLY A 98 5.57 20.83 -26.44
C GLY A 98 6.48 21.27 -27.60
N LEU A 99 7.79 21.27 -27.38
CA LEU A 99 8.78 21.62 -28.42
C LEU A 99 8.89 20.54 -29.51
N LEU A 100 8.78 19.26 -29.15
CA LEU A 100 9.01 18.15 -30.09
C LEU A 100 7.75 17.71 -30.85
N PHE A 101 6.57 17.81 -30.23
CA PHE A 101 5.34 17.20 -30.73
C PHE A 101 4.13 18.17 -30.72
N GLY A 102 4.32 19.41 -30.25
CA GLY A 102 3.29 20.44 -30.24
C GLY A 102 2.31 20.35 -29.06
N LEU A 103 1.35 21.28 -29.04
CA LEU A 103 0.44 21.48 -27.90
C LEU A 103 -0.52 20.29 -27.66
N THR A 104 -0.93 19.59 -28.71
CA THR A 104 -1.84 18.43 -28.57
C THR A 104 -1.18 17.27 -27.83
N ALA A 105 0.14 17.09 -27.98
CA ALA A 105 0.89 16.07 -27.28
C ALA A 105 1.02 16.35 -25.77
N ILE A 106 0.98 17.62 -25.36
CA ILE A 106 0.96 18.00 -23.94
C ILE A 106 -0.31 17.47 -23.25
N LEU A 107 -1.46 17.57 -23.92
CA LEU A 107 -2.72 17.05 -23.36
C LEU A 107 -2.63 15.53 -23.13
N TRP A 108 -2.07 14.80 -24.10
CA TRP A 108 -1.83 13.37 -23.96
C TRP A 108 -0.86 13.05 -22.82
N LEU A 109 0.23 13.81 -22.67
CA LEU A 109 1.16 13.67 -21.56
C LEU A 109 0.47 13.83 -20.20
N LEU A 110 -0.38 14.84 -20.04
CA LEU A 110 -1.09 15.08 -18.78
C LEU A 110 -2.05 13.94 -18.44
N VAL A 111 -2.86 13.51 -19.41
CA VAL A 111 -3.84 12.43 -19.22
C VAL A 111 -3.13 11.09 -18.97
N LEU A 112 -2.18 10.72 -19.84
CA LEU A 112 -1.48 9.44 -19.72
C LEU A 112 -0.53 9.43 -18.52
N GLY A 113 0.11 10.55 -18.19
CA GLY A 113 0.92 10.69 -16.99
C GLY A 113 0.11 10.42 -15.73
N ALA A 114 -1.04 11.08 -15.59
CA ALA A 114 -1.93 10.86 -14.45
C ALA A 114 -2.46 9.41 -14.37
N LEU A 115 -2.95 8.87 -15.50
CA LEU A 115 -3.50 7.51 -15.55
C LEU A 115 -2.45 6.44 -15.26
N THR A 116 -1.24 6.57 -15.81
CA THR A 116 -0.17 5.60 -15.59
C THR A 116 0.38 5.68 -14.16
N GLY A 117 0.48 6.88 -13.58
CA GLY A 117 0.82 7.07 -12.17
C GLY A 117 -0.18 6.38 -11.23
N LEU A 118 -1.49 6.61 -11.45
CA LEU A 118 -2.55 5.95 -10.69
C LEU A 118 -2.51 4.42 -10.88
N ALA A 119 -2.31 3.95 -12.12
CA ALA A 119 -2.19 2.53 -12.41
C ALA A 119 -1.01 1.88 -11.67
N ALA A 120 0.11 2.60 -11.52
CA ALA A 120 1.28 2.11 -10.78
C ALA A 120 0.98 1.90 -9.30
N VAL A 121 0.36 2.90 -8.65
CA VAL A 121 -0.02 2.82 -7.22
C VAL A 121 -1.06 1.72 -7.02
N TRP A 122 -2.16 1.77 -7.78
CA TRP A 122 -3.24 0.80 -7.67
C TRP A 122 -2.75 -0.65 -7.89
N ARG A 123 -1.88 -0.86 -8.88
CA ARG A 123 -1.27 -2.17 -9.11
C ARG A 123 -0.44 -2.62 -7.92
N ALA A 124 0.35 -1.74 -7.31
CA ALA A 124 1.21 -2.09 -6.18
C ALA A 124 0.37 -2.60 -5.00
N ASP A 125 -0.72 -1.92 -4.68
CA ASP A 125 -1.67 -2.32 -3.64
C ASP A 125 -2.36 -3.63 -3.99
N LEU A 126 -2.92 -3.73 -5.21
CA LEU A 126 -3.60 -4.93 -5.68
C LEU A 126 -2.67 -6.16 -5.67
N ALA A 127 -1.41 -5.98 -6.06
CA ALA A 127 -0.41 -7.03 -6.04
C ALA A 127 -0.06 -7.43 -4.59
N SER A 128 0.00 -6.47 -3.68
CA SER A 128 0.19 -6.74 -2.25
C SER A 128 -0.96 -7.60 -1.70
N TRP A 129 -2.20 -7.18 -1.91
CA TRP A 129 -3.40 -7.90 -1.47
C TRP A 129 -3.48 -9.29 -2.07
N TYR A 130 -3.23 -9.40 -3.39
CA TYR A 130 -3.21 -10.68 -4.09
C TYR A 130 -2.18 -11.66 -3.49
N ARG A 131 -0.95 -11.20 -3.25
CA ARG A 131 0.10 -12.05 -2.66
C ARG A 131 -0.26 -12.51 -1.26
N GLN A 132 -0.79 -11.60 -0.42
CA GLN A 132 -1.16 -11.91 0.96
C GLN A 132 -2.35 -12.87 1.03
N ALA A 133 -3.38 -12.66 0.22
CA ALA A 133 -4.51 -13.58 0.11
C ALA A 133 -4.08 -14.95 -0.41
N ARG A 134 -3.22 -15.00 -1.44
CA ARG A 134 -2.70 -16.26 -1.98
C ARG A 134 -1.85 -17.01 -0.95
N ALA A 135 -1.00 -16.32 -0.20
CA ALA A 135 -0.21 -16.91 0.86
C ALA A 135 -1.11 -17.52 1.94
N PHE A 136 -2.16 -16.81 2.36
CA PHE A 136 -3.13 -17.35 3.32
C PHE A 136 -3.87 -18.58 2.78
N ARG A 137 -4.35 -18.54 1.53
CA ARG A 137 -5.04 -19.68 0.90
C ARG A 137 -4.14 -20.89 0.65
N SER A 138 -2.83 -20.71 0.65
CA SER A 138 -1.86 -21.81 0.52
C SER A 138 -1.64 -22.59 1.81
N LEU A 139 -2.12 -22.08 2.96
CA LEU A 139 -2.06 -22.78 4.25
C LEU A 139 -3.01 -23.96 4.31
N ALA A 140 -2.75 -24.93 5.19
CA ALA A 140 -3.69 -26.01 5.46
C ALA A 140 -5.01 -25.47 6.03
N GLN A 141 -6.13 -26.11 5.73
CA GLN A 141 -7.45 -25.63 6.15
C GLN A 141 -7.54 -25.41 7.68
N GLY A 142 -7.00 -26.34 8.48
CA GLY A 142 -6.96 -26.18 9.94
C GLY A 142 -6.15 -24.97 10.42
N GLN A 143 -5.09 -24.59 9.69
CA GLN A 143 -4.32 -23.37 9.99
C GLN A 143 -5.10 -22.12 9.62
N GLN A 144 -5.80 -22.14 8.48
CA GLN A 144 -6.67 -21.02 8.06
C GLN A 144 -7.77 -20.77 9.09
N GLU A 145 -8.45 -21.82 9.52
CA GLU A 145 -9.51 -21.76 10.53
C GLU A 145 -8.97 -21.27 11.89
N ALA A 146 -7.79 -21.76 12.32
CA ALA A 146 -7.15 -21.31 13.54
C ALA A 146 -6.80 -19.81 13.50
N LEU A 147 -6.26 -19.32 12.38
CA LEU A 147 -5.94 -17.90 12.20
C LEU A 147 -7.19 -17.02 12.18
N LEU A 148 -8.26 -17.47 11.49
CA LEU A 148 -9.54 -16.76 11.47
C LEU A 148 -10.17 -16.70 12.87
N ALA A 149 -10.13 -17.80 13.61
CA ALA A 149 -10.62 -17.87 14.99
C ALA A 149 -9.80 -16.95 15.92
N GLN A 150 -8.48 -16.96 15.81
CA GLN A 150 -7.59 -16.11 16.60
C GLN A 150 -7.83 -14.62 16.31
N ARG A 151 -7.99 -14.25 15.03
CA ARG A 151 -8.34 -12.89 14.61
C ARG A 151 -9.70 -12.46 15.17
N LYS A 152 -10.71 -13.32 15.06
CA LYS A 152 -12.05 -13.06 15.62
C LYS A 152 -11.97 -12.81 17.13
N ALA A 153 -11.27 -13.67 17.87
CA ALA A 153 -11.10 -13.51 19.31
C ALA A 153 -10.36 -12.20 19.69
N LEU A 154 -9.40 -11.76 18.88
CA LEU A 154 -8.71 -10.49 19.08
C LEU A 154 -9.65 -9.30 18.87
N LEU A 155 -10.44 -9.32 17.79
CA LEU A 155 -11.41 -8.26 17.49
C LEU A 155 -12.53 -8.22 18.53
N ASP A 156 -13.07 -9.37 18.94
CA ASP A 156 -14.10 -9.45 19.97
C ASP A 156 -13.58 -8.86 21.29
N TYR A 157 -12.34 -9.19 21.69
CA TYR A 157 -11.72 -8.60 22.87
C TYR A 157 -11.54 -7.07 22.74
N PHE A 158 -11.12 -6.59 21.58
CA PHE A 158 -10.94 -5.15 21.32
C PHE A 158 -12.26 -4.39 21.39
N PHE A 159 -13.33 -4.90 20.75
CA PHE A 159 -14.61 -4.22 20.66
C PHE A 159 -15.53 -4.39 21.87
N HIS A 160 -15.44 -5.51 22.61
CA HIS A 160 -16.40 -5.83 23.69
C HIS A 160 -15.82 -5.72 25.10
N ARG A 161 -14.50 -5.86 25.30
CA ARG A 161 -13.86 -5.73 26.63
C ARG A 161 -12.91 -4.55 26.74
N GLY A 162 -12.41 -4.04 25.61
CA GLY A 162 -11.57 -2.85 25.59
C GLY A 162 -12.31 -1.57 25.97
N ALA A 163 -13.63 -1.51 25.79
CA ALA A 163 -14.47 -0.36 26.14
C ALA A 163 -14.68 -0.22 27.65
N ASP A 164 -14.88 -1.34 28.36
CA ASP A 164 -15.15 -1.36 29.80
C ASP A 164 -13.93 -0.99 30.66
N GLU A 165 -12.70 -1.20 30.15
CA GLU A 165 -11.46 -0.74 30.81
C GLU A 165 -11.17 0.76 30.58
N VAL A 166 -11.94 1.45 29.72
CA VAL A 166 -11.67 2.85 29.30
C VAL A 166 -12.66 3.84 29.90
N LEU A 167 -13.86 3.41 30.26
CA LEU A 167 -14.81 4.25 30.98
C LEU A 167 -14.68 3.99 32.49
N PRO A 168 -14.11 4.92 33.28
CA PRO A 168 -14.37 4.87 34.72
C PRO A 168 -15.88 4.90 34.89
N GLN A 169 -16.42 3.91 35.59
CA GLN A 169 -17.79 3.98 36.07
C GLN A 169 -17.85 5.15 37.05
N ASN A 170 -18.31 6.29 36.53
CA ASN A 170 -18.75 7.42 37.34
C ASN A 170 -20.19 7.17 37.79
#